data_AF-A0A814W6G3-F1
#
_entry.id   AF-A0A814W6G3-F1
#
_cell.length_a   1.000
_cell.length_b   1.000
_cell.length_c   1.000
_cell.angle_alpha   90.00
_cell.angle_beta   90.00
_cell.angle_gamma   90.00
#
_symmetry.space_group_name_H-M   'P 1'
#
loop_
_entity.id
_entity.type
_entity.pdbx_description
1 polymer ?
#
loop_
_entity_poly.entity_id
_entity_poly.type
_entity_poly.pdbx_seq_one_letter_code
_entity_poly.pdbx_strand_id
1 'polypeptide(L)'
;MMSDTAVNGSHVNSNVKTLKYSGKKPIQVCKLPIHVDKKLVKNESIFTMVSTNGQRQRFLSPISGTVTKLYVHELDILSYDSIILEYEECQHTITFKNLCSDCGIDLNQLKNTVPVSTCKKSVISMEPSFPKVKITAKEALRYDNEDLNFLLRKRKLHLLVDLDQTLVHTTNSKNYYPSSSDIITYQLNTPMPQTFYTKLRPGVKEFLTNLRSLYQFHIVTFGD
;
A
#
# COMPACT_ATOMS: atom_id res chain seq x y z
N MET A 1 49.78 4.07 -5.79
CA MET A 1 49.91 4.85 -4.56
C MET A 1 48.64 5.68 -4.40
N MET A 2 47.95 5.47 -3.27
CA MET A 2 46.96 6.34 -2.60
C MET A 2 45.62 6.57 -3.35
N SER A 3 44.50 5.96 -2.91
CA SER A 3 43.61 6.32 -1.77
C SER A 3 43.02 7.72 -1.92
N ASP A 4 41.79 8.09 -1.59
CA ASP A 4 40.58 7.50 -1.01
C ASP A 4 39.53 8.62 -1.14
N THR A 5 38.24 8.30 -1.30
CA THR A 5 37.18 8.86 -0.43
C THR A 5 35.82 8.30 -0.81
N ALA A 6 35.35 7.43 0.08
CA ALA A 6 34.00 6.91 0.17
C ALA A 6 32.99 8.03 0.45
N VAL A 7 31.89 8.05 -0.29
CA VAL A 7 30.68 8.79 0.10
C VAL A 7 29.78 7.82 0.85
N ASN A 8 30.01 7.73 2.17
CA ASN A 8 29.09 7.11 3.11
C ASN A 8 27.88 8.03 3.33
N GLY A 9 26.77 7.72 2.68
CA GLY A 9 25.46 8.31 2.95
C GLY A 9 24.53 7.32 3.65
N SER A 10 24.94 6.78 4.80
CA SER A 10 24.05 6.00 5.65
C SER A 10 23.12 6.94 6.43
N HIS A 11 21.95 7.24 5.85
CA HIS A 11 20.83 7.78 6.62
C HIS A 11 20.43 6.74 7.68
N VAL A 12 20.98 6.87 8.89
CA VAL A 12 20.54 6.12 10.06
C VAL A 12 19.18 6.67 10.46
N ASN A 13 18.12 5.96 10.05
CA ASN A 13 16.75 6.28 10.43
C ASN A 13 16.55 5.95 11.92
N SER A 14 16.43 6.98 12.77
CA SER A 14 16.38 6.90 14.23
C SER A 14 15.01 6.47 14.81
N ASN A 15 14.27 5.59 14.13
CA ASN A 15 12.92 5.13 14.55
C ASN A 15 12.86 3.66 14.98
N VAL A 16 14.01 2.99 15.08
CA VAL A 16 14.08 1.58 15.50
C VAL A 16 13.94 1.48 17.02
N LYS A 17 12.96 0.70 17.47
CA LYS A 17 12.70 0.38 18.89
C LYS A 17 13.01 -1.08 19.17
N THR A 18 13.37 -1.39 20.42
CA THR A 18 13.66 -2.77 20.87
C THR A 18 12.49 -3.32 21.69
N LEU A 19 12.05 -4.54 21.37
CA LEU A 19 11.13 -5.30 22.21
C LEU A 19 11.93 -6.20 23.15
N LYS A 20 11.72 -6.06 24.45
CA LYS A 20 12.38 -6.85 25.49
C LYS A 20 11.40 -7.75 26.24
N TYR A 21 11.90 -8.84 26.80
CA TYR A 21 11.14 -9.74 27.66
C TYR A 21 11.07 -9.20 29.10
N SER A 22 9.87 -8.86 29.56
CA SER A 22 9.65 -8.29 30.91
C SER A 22 9.09 -9.30 31.92
N GLY A 23 9.14 -10.61 31.63
CA GLY A 23 8.60 -11.62 32.53
C GLY A 23 9.51 -11.93 33.72
N LYS A 24 8.91 -12.24 34.88
CA LYS A 24 9.63 -12.53 36.14
C LYS A 24 10.27 -13.91 36.20
N LYS A 25 9.86 -14.85 35.34
CA LYS A 25 10.35 -16.24 35.31
C LYS A 25 11.05 -16.49 33.97
N PRO A 26 12.14 -17.29 33.94
CA PRO A 26 12.77 -17.68 32.70
C PRO A 26 11.83 -18.59 31.90
N ILE A 27 11.85 -18.44 30.59
CA ILE A 27 10.98 -19.16 29.67
C ILE A 27 11.81 -19.74 28.53
N GLN A 28 11.39 -20.87 27.98
CA GLN A 28 12.05 -21.45 26.82
C GLN A 28 11.22 -21.20 25.56
N VAL A 29 11.85 -20.70 24.50
CA VAL A 29 11.23 -20.52 23.18
C VAL A 29 11.12 -21.89 22.51
N CYS A 30 9.94 -22.27 22.03
CA CYS A 30 9.72 -23.57 21.37
C CYS A 30 9.43 -23.47 19.88
N LYS A 31 8.71 -22.43 19.46
CA LYS A 31 8.34 -22.25 18.04
C LYS A 31 8.39 -20.78 17.70
N LEU A 32 9.17 -20.41 16.70
CA LEU A 32 9.37 -19.02 16.29
C LEU A 32 8.93 -18.81 14.83
N PRO A 33 7.63 -18.56 14.59
CA PRO A 33 7.07 -18.38 13.24
C PRO A 33 7.37 -17.02 12.60
N ILE A 34 8.22 -16.18 13.20
CA ILE A 34 8.50 -14.82 12.73
C ILE A 34 9.87 -14.76 12.05
N HIS A 35 10.01 -13.85 11.07
CA HIS A 35 11.23 -13.60 10.32
C HIS A 35 11.44 -12.09 10.21
N VAL A 36 12.67 -11.70 9.83
CA VAL A 36 13.00 -10.31 9.47
C VAL A 36 12.09 -9.84 8.33
N ASP A 37 11.71 -8.57 8.33
CA ASP A 37 10.75 -7.93 7.40
C ASP A 37 9.28 -8.34 7.56
N LYS A 38 8.96 -9.25 8.49
CA LYS A 38 7.56 -9.56 8.80
C LYS A 38 6.88 -8.37 9.47
N LYS A 39 5.70 -7.98 8.95
CA LYS A 39 4.79 -7.05 9.61
C LYS A 39 4.09 -7.75 10.77
N LEU A 40 4.22 -7.19 11.97
CA LEU A 40 3.55 -7.64 13.19
C LEU A 40 2.34 -6.77 13.49
N VAL A 41 1.24 -7.43 13.84
CA VAL A 41 0.02 -6.79 14.35
C VAL A 41 -0.06 -6.96 15.86
N LYS A 42 -0.73 -6.02 16.55
CA LYS A 42 -1.00 -6.14 17.98
C LYS A 42 -1.79 -7.43 18.25
N ASN A 43 -1.41 -8.16 19.30
CA ASN A 43 -1.92 -9.47 19.69
C ASN A 43 -1.59 -10.62 18.72
N GLU A 44 -0.71 -10.42 17.74
CA GLU A 44 -0.20 -11.51 16.92
C GLU A 44 0.84 -12.33 17.70
N SER A 45 0.88 -13.64 17.50
CA SER A 45 1.83 -14.53 18.18
C SER A 45 3.24 -14.37 17.61
N ILE A 46 4.17 -13.92 18.44
CA ILE A 46 5.60 -13.81 18.10
C ILE A 46 6.27 -15.18 18.19
N PHE A 47 6.11 -15.85 19.33
CA PHE A 47 6.60 -17.22 19.55
C PHE A 47 5.71 -17.98 20.53
N THR A 48 5.88 -19.31 20.55
CA THR A 48 5.36 -20.17 21.60
C THR A 48 6.45 -20.42 22.63
N MET A 49 6.09 -20.34 23.90
CA MET A 49 6.99 -20.47 25.04
C MET A 49 6.53 -21.59 25.97
N VAL A 50 7.48 -22.29 26.58
CA VAL A 50 7.24 -23.24 27.67
C VAL A 50 7.74 -22.60 28.96
N SER A 51 6.83 -22.48 29.94
CA SER A 51 7.19 -22.07 31.31
C SER A 51 7.87 -23.22 32.04
N THR A 52 8.58 -22.91 33.14
CA THR A 52 9.17 -23.90 34.06
C THR A 52 8.20 -24.99 34.53
N ASN A 53 6.89 -24.71 34.50
CA ASN A 53 5.82 -25.62 34.90
C ASN A 53 5.33 -26.53 33.75
N GLY A 54 6.02 -26.56 32.60
CA GLY A 54 5.65 -27.37 31.42
C GLY A 54 4.48 -26.82 30.59
N GLN A 55 3.84 -25.72 31.02
CA GLN A 55 2.74 -25.12 30.27
C GLN A 55 3.24 -24.36 29.04
N ARG A 56 2.64 -24.67 27.88
CA ARG A 56 2.84 -23.96 26.61
C ARG A 56 1.92 -22.74 26.54
N GLN A 57 2.48 -21.56 26.31
CA GLN A 57 1.74 -20.32 26.12
C GLN A 57 2.25 -19.59 24.87
N ARG A 58 1.41 -18.72 24.29
CA ARG A 58 1.79 -17.89 23.14
C ARG A 58 2.22 -16.52 23.65
N PHE A 59 3.40 -16.07 23.25
CA PHE A 59 3.83 -14.71 23.49
C PHE A 59 3.22 -13.81 22.41
N LEU A 60 2.31 -12.95 22.83
CA LEU A 60 1.59 -12.05 21.93
C LEU A 60 2.34 -10.72 21.79
N SER A 61 2.36 -10.19 20.57
CA SER A 61 2.96 -8.92 20.23
C SER A 61 2.18 -7.78 20.88
N PRO A 62 2.81 -6.95 21.75
CA PRO A 62 2.17 -5.74 22.24
C PRO A 62 2.24 -4.59 21.22
N ILE A 63 3.00 -4.78 20.13
CA ILE A 63 3.40 -3.74 19.18
C ILE A 63 2.74 -3.96 17.81
N SER A 64 2.76 -2.90 17.00
CA SER A 64 2.37 -2.97 15.59
C SER A 64 3.43 -2.26 14.75
N GLY A 65 4.05 -2.98 13.82
CA GLY A 65 5.25 -2.51 13.13
C GLY A 65 5.94 -3.59 12.32
N THR A 66 7.10 -3.28 11.75
CA THR A 66 7.89 -4.20 10.93
C THR A 66 9.13 -4.65 11.70
N VAL A 67 9.42 -5.96 11.72
CA VAL A 67 10.62 -6.51 12.37
C VAL A 67 11.86 -6.18 11.53
N THR A 68 12.83 -5.47 12.11
CA THR A 68 14.09 -5.16 11.44
C THR A 68 15.19 -6.16 11.78
N LYS A 69 15.22 -6.65 13.01
CA LYS A 69 16.16 -7.70 13.45
C LYS A 69 15.54 -8.59 14.49
N LEU A 70 15.95 -9.85 14.49
CA LEU A 70 15.49 -10.87 15.43
C LEU A 70 16.69 -11.40 16.22
N TYR A 71 16.59 -11.42 17.55
CA TYR A 71 17.69 -11.82 18.44
C TYR A 71 17.46 -13.19 19.10
N VAL A 72 16.29 -13.79 18.91
CA VAL A 72 15.88 -15.04 19.55
C VAL A 72 15.81 -16.17 18.54
N HIS A 73 16.17 -17.37 18.96
CA HIS A 73 16.09 -18.60 18.19
C HIS A 73 15.23 -19.64 18.91
N GLU A 74 14.87 -20.70 18.20
CA GLU A 74 14.17 -21.83 18.83
C GLU A 74 15.09 -22.49 19.87
N LEU A 75 14.50 -22.90 20.99
CA LEU A 75 15.15 -23.48 22.17
C LEU A 75 15.90 -22.49 23.09
N ASP A 76 15.97 -21.21 22.74
CA ASP A 76 16.57 -20.18 23.60
C ASP A 76 15.81 -20.00 24.92
N ILE A 77 16.55 -19.69 25.98
CA ILE A 77 15.99 -19.37 27.30
C ILE A 77 16.03 -17.86 27.49
N LEU A 78 14.86 -17.23 27.59
CA LEU A 78 14.73 -15.79 27.83
C LEU A 78 14.57 -15.50 29.32
N SER A 79 15.43 -14.64 29.84
CA SER A 79 15.38 -14.08 31.19
C SER A 79 14.93 -12.61 31.15
N TYR A 80 14.66 -12.03 32.32
CA TYR A 80 14.25 -10.62 32.42
C TYR A 80 15.20 -9.68 31.67
N ASP A 81 14.64 -8.75 30.91
CA ASP A 81 15.32 -7.76 30.05
C ASP A 81 16.03 -8.34 28.80
N SER A 82 15.84 -9.62 28.48
CA SER A 82 16.36 -10.21 27.24
C SER A 82 15.73 -9.54 26.02
N ILE A 83 16.55 -9.15 25.04
CA ILE A 83 16.09 -8.52 23.80
C ILE A 83 15.50 -9.59 22.89
N ILE A 84 14.27 -9.38 22.44
CA ILE A 84 13.55 -10.30 21.55
C ILE A 84 13.82 -9.91 20.09
N LEU A 85 13.53 -8.66 19.74
CA LEU A 85 13.62 -8.14 18.38
C LEU A 85 13.77 -6.62 18.36
N GLU A 86 14.26 -6.10 17.25
CA GLU A 86 14.16 -4.69 16.85
C GLU A 86 13.03 -4.53 15.84
N TYR A 87 12.30 -3.41 15.93
CA TYR A 87 11.18 -3.11 15.05
C TYR A 87 11.06 -1.62 14.76
N GLU A 88 10.45 -1.32 13.62
CA GLU A 88 9.98 0.02 13.29
C GLU A 88 8.47 0.11 13.53
N GLU A 89 8.02 1.11 14.31
CA GLU A 89 6.60 1.32 14.56
C GLU A 89 5.84 1.68 13.29
N CYS A 90 4.62 1.14 13.19
CA CYS A 90 3.72 1.48 12.08
C CYS A 90 3.45 2.98 12.05
N GLN A 91 3.73 3.60 10.90
CA GLN A 91 3.54 5.02 10.68
C GLN A 91 2.11 5.39 10.24
N HIS A 92 1.26 4.39 10.02
CA HIS A 92 -0.13 4.51 9.60
C HIS A 92 -0.29 5.39 8.35
N THR A 93 0.56 5.16 7.33
CA THR A 93 0.64 6.00 6.12
C THR A 93 -0.53 5.80 5.17
N ILE A 94 -1.12 4.61 5.15
CA ILE A 94 -2.26 4.23 4.30
C ILE A 94 -3.41 3.77 5.18
N THR A 95 -4.60 4.31 4.91
CA THR A 95 -5.81 4.07 5.71
C THR A 95 -7.02 3.81 4.82
N PHE A 96 -7.90 2.94 5.28
CA PHE A 96 -9.18 2.65 4.68
C PHE A 96 -10.27 2.71 5.74
N LYS A 97 -11.29 3.56 5.54
CA LYS A 97 -12.38 3.76 6.53
C LYS A 97 -11.85 4.00 7.97
N ASN A 98 -10.74 4.75 8.12
CA ASN A 98 -10.02 5.02 9.38
C ASN A 98 -9.25 3.84 10.01
N LEU A 99 -9.24 2.67 9.38
CA LEU A 99 -8.37 1.56 9.75
C LEU A 99 -7.04 1.71 8.99
N CYS A 100 -5.92 1.46 9.65
CA CYS A 100 -4.64 1.37 8.96
C CYS A 100 -4.54 0.08 8.15
N SER A 101 -4.12 0.18 6.89
CA SER A 101 -3.98 -0.98 6.01
C SER A 101 -2.81 -1.90 6.38
N ASP A 102 -1.81 -1.38 7.10
CA ASP A 102 -0.63 -2.17 7.48
C ASP A 102 -0.78 -2.89 8.83
N CYS A 103 -1.38 -2.22 9.82
CA CYS A 103 -1.51 -2.79 11.17
C CYS A 103 -2.95 -3.08 11.61
N GLY A 104 -3.96 -2.68 10.83
CA GLY A 104 -5.37 -2.91 11.14
C GLY A 104 -5.92 -2.09 12.32
N ILE A 105 -5.12 -1.21 12.94
CA ILE A 105 -5.59 -0.39 14.07
C ILE A 105 -6.56 0.69 13.59
N ASP A 106 -7.63 0.90 14.36
CA ASP A 106 -8.53 2.04 14.22
C ASP A 106 -7.87 3.32 14.75
N LEU A 107 -7.63 4.26 13.84
CA LEU A 107 -7.02 5.54 14.17
C LEU A 107 -7.86 6.41 15.10
N ASN A 108 -9.18 6.18 15.20
CA ASN A 108 -10.02 6.89 16.16
C ASN A 108 -9.71 6.49 17.61
N GLN A 109 -9.35 5.22 17.86
CA GLN A 109 -8.95 4.75 19.19
C GLN A 109 -7.59 5.32 19.63
N LEU A 110 -6.69 5.55 18.66
CA LEU A 110 -5.38 6.17 18.88
C LEU A 110 -5.48 7.65 19.27
N LYS A 111 -6.44 8.41 18.72
CA LYS A 111 -6.65 9.83 19.06
C LYS A 111 -6.95 10.06 20.55
N ASN A 112 -7.53 9.07 21.22
CA ASN A 112 -7.89 9.15 22.65
C ASN A 112 -6.73 8.76 23.58
N THR A 113 -5.68 8.13 23.06
CA THR A 113 -4.61 7.51 23.86
C THR A 113 -3.24 8.14 23.64
N VAL A 114 -3.02 8.84 22.52
CA VAL A 114 -1.73 9.44 22.15
C VAL A 114 -1.91 10.95 21.95
N PRO A 115 -1.01 11.81 22.48
CA PRO A 115 -1.10 13.25 22.30
C PRO A 115 -1.18 13.64 20.81
N VAL A 116 -2.03 14.64 20.56
CA VAL A 116 -2.51 15.17 19.29
C VAL A 116 -1.41 15.56 18.28
N SER A 117 -0.14 15.62 18.69
CA SER A 117 1.01 16.02 17.88
C SER A 117 1.48 14.97 16.86
N THR A 118 1.25 13.67 17.08
CA THR A 118 1.74 12.61 16.16
C THR A 118 0.69 12.19 15.11
N CYS A 119 -0.59 12.47 15.38
CA CYS A 119 -1.73 12.00 14.57
C CYS A 119 -2.25 13.01 13.53
N LYS A 120 -1.71 14.23 13.46
CA LYS A 120 -2.08 15.24 12.46
C LYS A 120 -1.24 15.11 11.19
N LYS A 121 -1.24 13.93 10.57
CA LYS A 121 -0.76 13.83 9.18
C LYS A 121 -1.90 14.28 8.28
N SER A 122 -1.65 15.22 7.35
CA SER A 122 -2.62 15.56 6.32
C SER A 122 -2.90 14.33 5.49
N VAL A 123 -4.18 13.98 5.34
CA VAL A 123 -4.60 12.76 4.65
C VAL A 123 -5.39 13.16 3.43
N ILE A 124 -4.95 12.69 2.27
CA ILE A 124 -5.52 13.00 0.96
C ILE A 124 -6.05 11.70 0.37
N SER A 125 -7.14 11.77 -0.39
CA SER A 125 -7.57 10.64 -1.20
C SER A 125 -6.96 10.77 -2.59
N MET A 126 -6.21 9.76 -3.03
CA MET A 126 -5.59 9.74 -4.36
C MET A 126 -6.56 9.38 -5.47
N GLU A 127 -7.69 8.76 -5.12
CA GLU A 127 -8.63 8.20 -6.07
C GLU A 127 -10.00 8.84 -5.85
N PRO A 128 -10.42 9.79 -6.70
CA PRO A 128 -11.69 10.50 -6.56
C PRO A 128 -12.90 9.56 -6.51
N SER A 129 -12.85 8.43 -7.21
CA SER A 129 -13.91 7.41 -7.22
C SER A 129 -13.95 6.57 -5.93
N PHE A 130 -12.86 6.57 -5.15
CA PHE A 130 -12.72 5.82 -3.90
C PHE A 130 -12.24 6.69 -2.73
N PRO A 131 -13.04 7.71 -2.31
CA PRO A 131 -12.65 8.70 -1.29
C PRO A 131 -12.40 8.10 0.11
N LYS A 132 -12.72 6.82 0.29
CA LYS A 132 -12.56 6.05 1.54
C LYS A 132 -11.13 5.54 1.73
N VAL A 133 -10.34 5.48 0.66
CA VAL A 133 -8.89 5.21 0.71
C VAL A 133 -8.18 6.54 0.88
N LYS A 134 -7.31 6.59 1.88
CA LYS A 134 -6.77 7.82 2.43
C LYS A 134 -5.30 7.59 2.76
N ILE A 135 -4.41 8.39 2.18
CA ILE A 135 -2.97 8.27 2.41
C ILE A 135 -2.40 9.58 2.96
N THR A 136 -1.31 9.48 3.72
CA THR A 136 -0.62 10.66 4.23
C THR A 136 0.02 11.46 3.10
N ALA A 137 0.10 12.78 3.23
CA ALA A 137 0.69 13.63 2.18
C ALA A 137 2.14 13.26 1.82
N LYS A 138 2.94 12.82 2.80
CA LYS A 138 4.31 12.33 2.54
C LYS A 138 4.30 11.10 1.63
N GLU A 139 3.34 10.20 1.85
CA GLU A 139 3.20 8.97 1.06
C GLU A 139 2.66 9.27 -0.34
N ALA A 140 1.70 10.19 -0.46
CA ALA A 140 1.23 10.69 -1.75
C ALA A 140 2.38 11.24 -2.59
N LEU A 141 3.20 12.11 -2.00
CA LEU A 141 4.37 12.68 -2.66
C LEU A 141 5.40 11.59 -3.05
N ARG A 142 5.53 10.52 -2.25
CA ARG A 142 6.41 9.39 -2.60
C ARG A 142 5.90 8.68 -3.86
N TYR A 143 4.61 8.38 -3.93
CA TYR A 143 4.00 7.77 -5.11
C TYR A 143 4.13 8.66 -6.35
N ASP A 144 3.85 9.96 -6.23
CA ASP A 144 3.97 10.92 -7.34
C ASP A 144 5.41 10.98 -7.87
N ASN A 145 6.41 10.99 -6.97
CA ASN A 145 7.82 10.97 -7.36
C ASN A 145 8.23 9.64 -8.00
N GLU A 146 7.70 8.52 -7.53
CA GLU A 146 7.99 7.20 -8.11
C GLU A 146 7.42 7.08 -9.52
N ASP A 147 6.19 7.56 -9.74
CA ASP A 147 5.55 7.58 -11.05
C ASP A 147 6.29 8.52 -12.02
N LEU A 148 6.64 9.73 -11.56
CA LEU A 148 7.46 10.66 -12.33
C LEU A 148 8.82 10.04 -12.71
N ASN A 149 9.52 9.42 -11.76
CA ASN A 149 10.81 8.78 -12.02
C ASN A 149 10.67 7.61 -13.00
N PHE A 150 9.58 6.83 -12.88
CA PHE A 150 9.29 5.75 -13.81
C PHE A 150 9.11 6.27 -15.24
N LEU A 151 8.33 7.33 -15.41
CA LEU A 151 8.10 7.97 -16.70
C LEU A 151 9.38 8.58 -17.29
N LEU A 152 10.18 9.29 -16.47
CA LEU A 152 11.46 9.85 -16.88
C LEU A 152 12.43 8.75 -17.35
N ARG A 153 12.54 7.64 -16.61
CA ARG A 153 13.36 6.48 -17.01
C ARG A 153 12.89 5.87 -18.33
N LYS A 154 11.58 5.84 -18.57
CA LYS A 154 11.00 5.35 -19.82
C LYS A 154 10.95 6.42 -20.93
N ARG A 155 11.38 7.66 -20.63
CA ARG A 155 11.23 8.84 -21.50
C ARG A 155 9.81 9.01 -22.02
N LYS A 156 8.84 8.77 -21.14
CA LYS A 156 7.41 8.92 -21.41
C LYS A 156 6.84 10.17 -20.74
N LEU A 157 5.73 10.67 -21.29
CA LEU A 157 4.91 11.72 -20.69
C LEU A 157 3.50 11.19 -20.39
N HIS A 158 2.74 11.86 -19.52
CA HIS A 158 1.31 11.60 -19.41
C HIS A 158 0.57 12.18 -20.62
N LEU A 159 -0.39 11.43 -21.14
CA LEU A 159 -1.36 11.92 -22.12
C LEU A 159 -2.76 11.73 -21.55
N LEU A 160 -3.43 12.83 -21.24
CA LEU A 160 -4.83 12.84 -20.85
C LEU A 160 -5.67 12.75 -22.11
N VAL A 161 -6.55 11.75 -22.17
CA VAL A 161 -7.36 11.45 -23.35
C VAL A 161 -8.83 11.44 -22.98
N ASP A 162 -9.58 12.32 -23.64
CA ASP A 162 -11.04 12.31 -23.58
C ASP A 162 -11.62 11.16 -24.43
N LEU A 163 -12.83 10.70 -24.07
CA LEU A 163 -13.51 9.62 -24.79
C LEU A 163 -14.51 10.16 -25.80
N ASP A 164 -15.52 10.87 -25.33
CA ASP A 164 -16.72 11.19 -26.11
C ASP A 164 -16.40 12.23 -27.18
N GLN A 165 -16.71 11.90 -28.44
CA GLN A 165 -16.37 12.72 -29.61
C GLN A 165 -14.86 12.95 -29.83
N THR A 166 -14.01 12.35 -29.00
CA THR A 166 -12.54 12.37 -29.12
C THR A 166 -12.02 11.06 -29.71
N LEU A 167 -12.19 9.95 -28.99
CA LEU A 167 -11.80 8.60 -29.43
C LEU A 167 -12.97 7.75 -29.89
N VAL A 168 -14.15 7.97 -29.31
CA VAL A 168 -15.33 7.15 -29.54
C VAL A 168 -16.56 8.00 -29.73
N HIS A 169 -17.55 7.42 -30.40
CA HIS A 169 -18.89 8.00 -30.49
C HIS A 169 -19.92 6.95 -30.07
N THR A 170 -20.62 7.22 -28.98
CA THR A 170 -21.59 6.33 -28.37
C THR A 170 -23.00 6.89 -28.53
N THR A 171 -23.98 6.04 -28.84
CA THR A 171 -25.41 6.37 -28.81
C THR A 171 -26.21 5.22 -28.22
N ASN A 172 -27.36 5.51 -27.62
CA ASN A 172 -28.34 4.51 -27.17
C ASN A 172 -29.45 4.23 -28.21
N SER A 173 -29.39 4.90 -29.36
CA SER A 173 -30.43 4.85 -30.39
C SER A 173 -29.99 4.03 -31.60
N LYS A 174 -30.61 2.86 -31.80
CA LYS A 174 -30.29 1.93 -32.90
C LYS A 174 -30.41 2.55 -34.30
N ASN A 175 -31.27 3.56 -34.46
CA ASN A 175 -31.58 4.19 -35.76
C ASN A 175 -30.44 5.06 -36.32
N TYR A 176 -29.45 5.47 -35.51
CA TYR A 176 -28.40 6.39 -35.94
C TYR A 176 -27.23 5.71 -36.64
N TYR A 177 -27.16 4.38 -36.61
CA TYR A 177 -26.06 3.64 -37.22
C TYR A 177 -26.58 2.70 -38.32
N PRO A 178 -26.13 2.88 -39.58
CA PRO A 178 -26.31 1.83 -40.59
C PRO A 178 -25.55 0.58 -40.14
N SER A 179 -26.09 -0.60 -40.42
CA SER A 179 -25.51 -1.90 -40.05
C SER A 179 -24.06 -2.03 -40.54
N SER A 180 -23.13 -1.62 -39.69
CA SER A 180 -21.70 -1.62 -39.94
C SER A 180 -21.05 -2.61 -38.99
N SER A 181 -20.11 -3.40 -39.50
CA SER A 181 -19.39 -4.42 -38.73
C SER A 181 -18.44 -3.84 -37.68
N ASP A 182 -18.17 -2.53 -37.72
CA ASP A 182 -17.25 -1.83 -36.82
C ASP A 182 -17.93 -1.22 -35.58
N ILE A 183 -19.24 -1.42 -35.40
CA ILE A 183 -19.99 -0.92 -34.24
C ILE A 183 -19.93 -1.96 -33.11
N ILE A 184 -19.46 -1.51 -31.95
CA ILE A 184 -19.40 -2.30 -30.73
C ILE A 184 -20.70 -2.06 -29.95
N THR A 185 -21.41 -3.13 -29.63
CA THR A 185 -22.66 -3.08 -28.86
C THR A 185 -22.45 -3.67 -27.47
N TYR A 186 -22.85 -2.95 -26.43
CA TYR A 186 -22.76 -3.41 -25.04
C TYR A 186 -23.90 -2.87 -24.18
N GLN A 187 -24.06 -3.41 -22.98
CA GLN A 187 -24.99 -2.94 -21.96
C GLN A 187 -24.22 -2.70 -20.66
N LEU A 188 -24.54 -1.59 -20.00
CA LEU A 188 -24.01 -1.32 -18.67
C LEU A 188 -24.84 -2.08 -17.63
N ASN A 189 -24.19 -2.54 -16.55
CA ASN A 189 -24.85 -3.25 -15.47
C ASN A 189 -25.60 -2.28 -14.55
N THR A 190 -26.74 -1.78 -15.02
CA THR A 190 -27.60 -0.84 -14.31
C THR A 190 -28.97 -1.48 -14.03
N PRO A 191 -29.74 -0.99 -13.03
CA PRO A 191 -31.08 -1.49 -12.74
C PRO A 191 -32.04 -1.43 -13.94
N MET A 192 -31.80 -0.51 -14.87
CA MET A 192 -32.49 -0.42 -16.16
C MET A 192 -31.45 -0.45 -17.29
N PRO A 193 -31.08 -1.65 -17.80
CA PRO A 193 -30.00 -1.79 -18.77
C PRO A 193 -30.37 -1.11 -20.08
N GLN A 194 -29.55 -0.14 -20.48
CA GLN A 194 -29.63 0.49 -21.80
C GLN A 194 -28.58 -0.13 -22.71
N THR A 195 -28.97 -0.36 -23.97
CA THR A 195 -28.03 -0.82 -25.01
C THR A 195 -27.30 0.38 -25.60
N PHE A 196 -25.97 0.33 -25.58
CA PHE A 196 -25.10 1.33 -26.17
C PHE A 196 -24.47 0.79 -27.45
N TYR A 197 -24.41 1.66 -28.45
CA TYR A 197 -23.77 1.43 -29.74
C TYR A 197 -22.60 2.40 -29.86
N THR A 198 -21.39 1.88 -29.86
CA THR A 198 -20.16 2.67 -29.87
C THR A 198 -19.35 2.40 -31.11
N LYS A 199 -18.96 3.47 -31.80
CA LYS A 199 -18.02 3.41 -32.91
C LYS A 199 -16.69 4.05 -32.50
N LEU A 200 -15.59 3.35 -32.75
CA LEU A 200 -14.25 3.92 -32.58
C LEU A 200 -13.99 4.92 -33.70
N ARG A 201 -13.34 6.04 -33.38
CA ARG A 201 -12.87 6.97 -34.40
C ARG A 201 -11.86 6.26 -35.31
N PRO A 202 -11.96 6.43 -36.65
CA PRO A 202 -11.02 5.81 -37.57
C PRO A 202 -9.56 6.11 -37.20
N GLY A 203 -8.70 5.10 -37.25
CA GLY A 203 -7.28 5.22 -36.91
C GLY A 203 -6.94 5.20 -35.42
N VAL A 204 -7.92 5.14 -34.49
CA VAL A 204 -7.64 5.15 -33.03
C VAL A 204 -6.70 4.04 -32.59
N LYS A 205 -6.85 2.82 -33.11
CA LYS A 205 -5.98 1.69 -32.76
C LYS A 205 -4.52 1.96 -33.13
N GLU A 206 -4.30 2.51 -34.32
CA GLU A 206 -2.97 2.87 -34.81
C GLU A 206 -2.40 4.05 -34.02
N PHE A 207 -3.20 5.10 -33.81
CA PHE A 207 -2.86 6.26 -32.98
C PHE A 207 -2.36 5.84 -31.58
N LEU A 208 -3.13 5.00 -30.87
CA LEU A 208 -2.75 4.51 -29.54
C LEU A 208 -1.51 3.62 -29.59
N THR A 209 -1.39 2.77 -30.62
CA THR A 209 -0.22 1.89 -30.79
C THR A 209 1.06 2.68 -31.03
N ASN A 210 1.02 3.72 -31.86
CA ASN A 210 2.16 4.55 -32.19
C ASN A 210 2.60 5.41 -30.99
N LEU A 211 1.64 5.90 -30.19
CA LEU A 211 1.92 6.77 -29.06
C LEU A 211 2.27 6.04 -27.76
N ARG A 212 1.98 4.73 -27.63
CA ARG A 212 2.23 3.97 -26.39
C ARG A 212 3.69 3.98 -25.92
N SER A 213 4.65 4.16 -26.83
CA SER A 213 6.08 4.21 -26.50
C SER A 213 6.49 5.55 -25.90
N LEU A 214 5.75 6.62 -26.23
CA LEU A 214 6.02 8.00 -25.82
C LEU A 214 5.14 8.46 -24.67
N TYR A 215 3.96 7.87 -24.51
CA TYR A 215 2.97 8.32 -23.53
C TYR A 215 2.44 7.20 -22.66
N GLN A 216 2.07 7.56 -21.43
CA GLN A 216 1.17 6.81 -20.57
C GLN A 216 -0.21 7.46 -20.64
N PHE A 217 -1.20 6.72 -21.13
CA PHE A 217 -2.55 7.23 -21.36
C PHE A 217 -3.36 7.21 -20.06
N HIS A 218 -4.06 8.31 -19.79
CA HIS A 218 -5.09 8.38 -18.75
C HIS A 218 -6.38 8.85 -19.40
N ILE A 219 -7.45 8.09 -19.20
CA ILE A 219 -8.77 8.48 -19.69
C ILE A 219 -9.37 9.50 -18.73
N VAL A 220 -9.82 10.63 -19.28
CA VAL A 220 -10.53 11.67 -18.52
C VAL A 220 -11.80 11.99 -19.30
N THR A 221 -12.93 11.47 -18.84
CA THR A 221 -14.26 11.70 -19.42
C THR A 221 -15.23 12.18 -18.35
N PHE A 222 -16.34 12.78 -18.77
CA PHE A 222 -17.48 13.10 -17.92
C PHE A 222 -18.52 11.97 -17.84
N GLY A 223 -18.33 10.88 -18.59
CA GLY A 223 -19.17 9.69 -18.48
C GLY A 223 -18.93 8.90 -17.19
N ASP A 224 -19.97 8.24 -16.70
CA ASP A 224 -19.94 7.34 -15.53
C ASP A 224 -19.39 5.94 -15.85
#